data_AF-A0A7L5YPL4-F1
#
_entry.id   AF-A0A7L5YPL4-F1
#
_cell.length_a   1.000
_cell.length_b   1.000
_cell.length_c   1.000
_cell.angle_alpha   90.00
_cell.angle_beta   90.00
_cell.angle_gamma   90.00
#
_symmetry.space_group_name_H-M   'P 1'
#
loop_
_entity.id
_entity.type
_entity.pdbx_description
1 polymer ?
#
loop_
_entity_poly.entity_id
_entity_poly.type
_entity_poly.pdbx_seq_one_letter_code
_entity_poly.pdbx_strand_id
1 'polypeptide(L)'
;MNIPYVIDNVTHRLADVIDSILRDQPGQWVDVATAYFSIPGFQQVRQTLPGVRELRLLLGAEPQAAADVGLPPDAAAFLRHELNAGPDRADAAPGVL
;
A
#
# COMPACT_ATOMS: atom_id res chain seq x y z
N MET A 1 16.36 -0.99 -12.57
CA MET A 1 15.30 0.05 -12.73
C MET A 1 15.79 1.43 -12.24
N ASN A 2 15.22 2.54 -12.74
CA ASN A 2 15.30 3.87 -12.11
C ASN A 2 14.01 4.15 -11.32
N ILE A 3 14.10 4.42 -10.02
CA ILE A 3 12.94 4.71 -9.16
C ILE A 3 12.54 6.18 -9.38
N PRO A 4 11.27 6.48 -9.70
CA PRO A 4 10.83 7.85 -9.92
C PRO A 4 10.94 8.69 -8.64
N TYR A 5 11.23 9.98 -8.81
CA TYR A 5 11.35 10.91 -7.69
C TYR A 5 10.01 11.15 -6.97
N VAL A 6 8.90 11.15 -7.72
CA VAL A 6 7.54 11.31 -7.18
C VAL A 6 6.67 10.15 -7.66
N ILE A 7 5.90 9.59 -6.73
CA ILE A 7 4.88 8.57 -6.98
C ILE A 7 3.55 9.16 -6.52
N ASP A 8 2.68 9.47 -7.47
CA ASP A 8 1.42 10.20 -7.25
C ASP A 8 0.18 9.38 -7.64
N ASN A 9 0.36 8.15 -8.15
CA ASN A 9 -0.68 7.33 -8.77
C ASN A 9 -1.38 7.97 -10.00
N VAL A 10 -0.79 9.02 -10.59
CA VAL A 10 -1.23 9.62 -11.86
C VAL A 10 -0.22 9.30 -12.95
N THR A 11 1.04 9.66 -12.74
CA THR A 11 2.14 9.43 -13.67
C THR A 11 2.81 8.10 -13.40
N HIS A 12 3.03 7.81 -12.12
CA HIS A 12 3.62 6.55 -11.65
C HIS A 12 2.74 5.97 -10.56
N ARG A 13 2.27 4.74 -10.75
CA ARG A 13 1.52 4.02 -9.72
C ARG A 13 2.49 3.35 -8.77
N LEU A 14 2.21 3.46 -7.47
CA LEU A 14 3.05 2.85 -6.44
C LEU A 14 3.16 1.33 -6.64
N ALA A 15 2.06 0.67 -7.01
CA ALA A 15 2.03 -0.76 -7.29
C ALA A 15 3.02 -1.14 -8.41
N ASP A 16 3.03 -0.41 -9.53
CA ASP A 16 3.90 -0.71 -10.68
C ASP A 16 5.38 -0.51 -10.32
N VAL A 17 5.69 0.51 -9.50
CA VAL A 17 7.04 0.76 -9.00
C VAL A 17 7.49 -0.37 -8.06
N ILE A 18 6.66 -0.76 -7.09
CA ILE A 18 6.96 -1.87 -6.18
C ILE A 18 7.15 -3.17 -6.96
N ASP A 19 6.25 -3.48 -7.90
CA ASP A 19 6.33 -4.68 -8.73
C ASP A 19 7.64 -4.76 -9.50
N SER A 20 8.09 -3.62 -10.02
CA SER A 20 9.32 -3.56 -10.78
C SER A 20 10.56 -3.69 -9.87
N ILE A 21 10.53 -3.13 -8.66
CA ILE A 21 11.56 -3.34 -7.65
C ILE A 21 11.64 -4.82 -7.26
N LEU A 22 10.50 -5.48 -7.05
CA LEU A 22 10.42 -6.90 -6.69
C LEU A 22 10.98 -7.81 -7.80
N ARG A 23 10.67 -7.49 -9.08
CA ARG A 23 11.20 -8.23 -10.23
C ARG A 23 12.71 -8.10 -10.40
N ASP A 24 13.28 -6.96 -10.04
CA ASP A 24 14.72 -6.71 -10.12
C ASP A 24 15.51 -7.43 -9.00
N GLN A 25 14.84 -8.04 -8.01
CA GLN A 25 15.46 -8.63 -6.81
C GLN A 25 15.18 -10.14 -6.63
N PRO A 26 15.41 -10.98 -7.65
CA PRO A 26 15.09 -12.41 -7.56
C PRO A 26 15.91 -13.12 -6.47
N GLY A 27 15.25 -13.91 -5.62
CA GLY A 27 15.89 -14.68 -4.55
C GLY A 27 16.51 -13.84 -3.42
N GLN A 28 16.28 -12.52 -3.39
CA GLN A 28 16.76 -11.65 -2.33
C GLN A 28 15.71 -11.43 -1.24
N TRP A 29 16.16 -10.90 -0.10
CA TRP A 29 15.28 -10.36 0.93
C TRP A 29 14.84 -8.95 0.56
N VAL A 30 13.56 -8.64 0.79
CA VAL A 30 12.99 -7.30 0.60
C VAL A 30 12.41 -6.83 1.92
N ASP A 31 12.93 -5.71 2.42
CA ASP A 31 12.53 -5.10 3.67
C ASP A 31 11.79 -3.79 3.40
N VAL A 32 10.56 -3.65 3.90
CA VAL A 32 9.75 -2.44 3.74
C VAL A 32 9.38 -1.90 5.11
N ALA A 33 9.78 -0.67 5.40
CA ALA A 33 9.31 0.07 6.55
C ALA A 33 8.19 1.02 6.12
N THR A 34 6.98 0.80 6.63
CA THR A 34 5.81 1.62 6.30
C THR A 34 4.91 1.81 7.52
N ALA A 35 4.25 2.96 7.63
CA ALA A 35 3.28 3.20 8.71
C ALA A 35 2.02 2.32 8.55
N TYR A 36 1.64 2.01 7.31
CA TYR A 36 0.44 1.23 7.01
C TYR A 36 0.62 0.43 5.72
N PHE A 37 0.01 -0.75 5.66
CA PHE A 37 0.00 -1.61 4.48
C PHE A 37 -1.35 -2.33 4.38
N SER A 38 -2.11 -2.06 3.32
CA SER A 38 -3.47 -2.57 3.17
C SER A 38 -3.50 -3.94 2.46
N ILE A 39 -4.55 -4.72 2.73
CA ILE A 39 -4.78 -6.01 2.05
C ILE A 39 -5.01 -5.81 0.52
N PRO A 40 -5.78 -4.83 0.05
CA PRO A 40 -5.87 -4.55 -1.39
C PRO A 40 -4.51 -4.20 -2.01
N GLY A 41 -3.65 -3.46 -1.29
CA GLY A 41 -2.28 -3.18 -1.73
C GLY A 41 -1.46 -4.46 -1.92
N PHE A 42 -1.58 -5.42 -1.01
CA PHE A 42 -0.97 -6.75 -1.17
C PHE A 42 -1.45 -7.45 -2.45
N GLN A 43 -2.75 -7.38 -2.75
CA GLN A 43 -3.32 -8.04 -3.93
C GLN A 43 -2.74 -7.50 -5.24
N GLN A 44 -2.34 -6.22 -5.27
CA GLN A 44 -1.74 -5.60 -6.44
C GLN A 44 -0.33 -6.14 -6.75
N VAL A 45 0.44 -6.54 -5.74
CA VAL A 45 1.84 -7.01 -5.90
C VAL A 45 2.01 -8.52 -5.75
N ARG A 46 0.95 -9.25 -5.40
CA ARG A 46 1.00 -10.69 -5.05
C ARG A 46 1.65 -11.59 -6.10
N GLN A 47 1.61 -11.20 -7.38
CA GLN A 47 2.12 -12.02 -8.49
C GLN A 47 3.65 -11.99 -8.56
N THR A 48 4.29 -10.91 -8.11
CA THR A 48 5.74 -10.74 -8.16
C THR A 48 6.43 -11.23 -6.89
N LEU A 49 5.72 -11.25 -5.75
CA LEU A 49 6.24 -11.71 -4.46
C LEU A 49 6.88 -13.11 -4.44
N PRO A 50 6.37 -14.14 -5.14
CA PRO A 50 7.03 -15.45 -5.14
C PRO A 50 8.45 -15.43 -5.74
N GLY A 51 8.82 -14.38 -6.48
CA GLY A 51 10.15 -14.22 -7.05
C GLY A 51 11.23 -13.80 -6.05
N VAL A 52 10.84 -13.21 -4.92
CA VAL A 52 11.77 -12.85 -3.84
C VAL A 52 11.85 -13.97 -2.82
N ARG A 53 12.96 -14.03 -2.05
CA ARG A 53 13.13 -15.06 -1.01
C ARG A 53 12.22 -14.80 0.18
N GLU A 54 12.11 -13.55 0.60
CA GLU A 54 11.34 -13.16 1.78
C GLU A 54 10.97 -11.68 1.68
N LEU A 55 9.71 -11.36 2.01
CA LEU A 55 9.24 -9.99 2.21
C LEU A 55 9.02 -9.77 3.70
N ARG A 56 9.73 -8.82 4.29
CA ARG A 56 9.55 -8.44 5.70
C ARG A 56 8.98 -7.02 5.76
N LEU A 57 7.85 -6.88 6.45
CA LEU A 57 7.20 -5.60 6.67
C LEU A 57 7.45 -5.14 8.10
N LEU A 58 8.14 -4.02 8.26
CA LEU A 58 8.16 -3.27 9.50
C LEU A 58 6.98 -2.29 9.47
N LEU A 59 5.89 -2.67 10.13
CA LEU A 59 4.70 -1.84 10.23
C LEU A 59 4.80 -0.90 11.42
N GLY A 60 4.39 0.36 11.21
CA GLY A 60 4.17 1.31 12.29
C GLY A 60 3.14 0.78 13.29
N ALA A 61 3.21 1.29 14.53
CA ALA A 61 2.17 1.01 15.51
C ALA A 61 0.82 1.47 14.96
N GLU A 62 -0.24 0.71 15.24
CA GLU A 62 -1.58 1.12 14.82
C GLU A 62 -1.89 2.50 15.44
N PRO A 63 -2.14 3.53 14.62
CA PRO A 63 -2.42 4.85 15.12
C PRO A 63 -3.73 4.81 15.89
N GLN A 64 -3.72 5.20 17.16
CA GLN A 64 -4.89 5.17 18.04
C GLN A 64 -5.68 6.48 17.94
N ALA A 65 -4.97 7.59 17.73
CA ALA A 65 -5.52 8.94 17.62
C ALA A 65 -5.12 9.61 16.29
N ALA A 66 -5.85 10.67 15.92
CA ALA A 66 -5.56 11.48 14.73
C ALA A 66 -4.14 12.05 14.76
N ALA A 67 -3.68 12.47 15.94
CA ALA A 67 -2.36 13.04 16.13
C ALA A 67 -1.23 12.05 15.76
N ASP A 68 -1.46 10.73 15.88
CA ASP A 68 -0.46 9.69 15.60
C ASP A 68 -0.10 9.62 14.10
N VAL A 69 -0.96 10.16 13.24
CA VAL A 69 -0.76 10.29 11.78
C VAL A 69 -0.72 11.76 11.33
N GLY A 70 -0.52 12.69 12.26
CA GLY A 70 -0.39 14.12 11.95
C GLY A 70 -1.70 14.82 11.57
N LEU A 71 -2.83 14.27 11.99
CA LEU A 71 -4.16 14.76 11.62
C LEU A 71 -4.84 15.54 12.76
N PRO A 72 -5.72 16.49 12.42
CA PRO A 72 -6.63 17.08 13.39
C PRO A 72 -7.63 16.03 13.92
N PRO A 73 -8.10 16.15 15.17
CA PRO A 73 -8.90 15.13 15.87
C PRO A 73 -10.15 14.66 15.10
N ASP A 74 -10.77 15.53 14.30
CA ASP A 74 -11.99 15.22 13.55
C ASP A 74 -11.74 14.40 12.26
N ALA A 75 -10.48 14.25 11.83
CA ALA A 75 -10.12 13.58 10.58
C ALA A 75 -9.72 12.10 10.75
N ALA A 76 -9.50 11.62 11.98
CA ALA A 76 -9.04 10.24 12.22
C ALA A 76 -10.02 9.17 11.76
N ALA A 77 -11.30 9.33 12.10
CA ALA A 77 -12.32 8.35 11.74
C ALA A 77 -12.52 8.29 10.22
N PHE A 78 -12.50 9.45 9.56
CA PHE A 78 -12.56 9.56 8.11
C PHE A 78 -11.33 8.91 7.46
N LEU A 79 -10.12 9.19 7.91
CA LEU A 79 -8.91 8.61 7.31
C LEU A 79 -8.75 7.12 7.63
N ARG A 80 -9.12 6.63 8.81
CA ARG A 80 -9.23 5.18 9.04
C ARG A 80 -10.22 4.54 8.09
N HIS A 81 -11.34 5.20 7.80
CA HIS A 81 -12.28 4.72 6.81
C HIS A 81 -11.64 4.69 5.42
N GLU A 82 -11.04 5.78 4.95
CA GLU A 82 -10.40 5.86 3.63
C GLU A 82 -9.25 4.85 3.45
N LEU A 83 -8.39 4.70 4.46
CA LEU A 83 -7.27 3.74 4.44
C LEU A 83 -7.76 2.30 4.34
N ASN A 84 -8.85 1.96 5.04
CA ASN A 84 -9.43 0.62 5.03
C ASN A 84 -10.41 0.38 3.88
N ALA A 85 -10.97 1.44 3.28
CA ALA A 85 -11.96 1.34 2.21
C ALA A 85 -11.35 0.77 0.92
N GLY A 86 -10.04 0.95 0.71
CA GLY A 86 -9.33 0.49 -0.48
C GLY A 86 -9.84 1.15 -1.77
N PRO A 87 -9.06 1.10 -2.87
CA PRO A 87 -9.44 1.72 -4.13
C PRO A 87 -10.62 1.01 -4.85
N ASP A 88 -11.08 -0.16 -4.39
CA ASP A 88 -12.00 -1.03 -5.15
C ASP A 88 -13.51 -0.72 -4.95
N ARG A 89 -13.88 0.30 -4.15
CA ARG A 89 -15.31 0.67 -4.01
C ARG A 89 -15.88 1.48 -5.18
N ALA A 90 -15.06 1.90 -6.15
CA ALA A 90 -15.54 2.65 -7.32
C ALA A 90 -16.13 1.77 -8.43
N ASP A 91 -15.83 0.46 -8.45
CA ASP A 91 -16.29 -0.47 -9.51
C ASP A 91 -17.36 -1.47 -9.06
N ALA A 92 -17.85 -1.39 -7.82
CA ALA A 92 -19.07 -2.09 -7.42
C ALA A 92 -20.28 -1.36 -8.03
N ALA A 93 -20.61 -1.75 -9.28
CA ALA A 93 -21.84 -1.38 -9.92
C ALA A 93 -23.04 -1.53 -8.96
N PRO A 94 -23.97 -0.58 -8.92
CA PRO A 94 -25.11 -0.65 -8.02
C PRO A 94 -26.04 -1.77 -8.47
N GLY A 95 -26.12 -2.83 -7.67
CA GLY A 95 -27.23 -3.78 -7.70
C GLY A 95 -26.84 -5.19 -8.13
N VAL A 96 -26.63 -6.05 -7.14
CA VAL A 96 -27.28 -7.37 -7.11
C VAL A 96 -27.67 -7.62 -5.65
N LEU A 97 -28.98 -7.78 -5.44
CA LEU A 97 -29.61 -8.26 -4.21
C LEU A 97 -29.18 -9.70 -3.91
#